data_AF-A0A7S2DY37-F1
#
_entry.id   AF-A0A7S2DY37-F1
#
_cell.length_a   1.000
_cell.length_b   1.000
_cell.length_c   1.000
_cell.angle_alpha   90.00
_cell.angle_beta   90.00
_cell.angle_gamma   90.00
#
_symmetry.space_group_name_H-M   'P 1'
#
loop_
_entity.id
_entity.type
_entity.pdbx_description
1 polymer ?
#
loop_
_entity_poly.entity_id
_entity_poly.type
_entity_poly.pdbx_seq_one_letter_code
_entity_poly.pdbx_strand_id
1 'polypeptide(L)'
;QCDFITALGRLRLFDEAVFKSVGDFLVSDFTLFREVQDLAPVLWTYATVSYIHEDLFNSAYDVMVSWLEEERLDLSRRNVASCVIQAVWSFAVAGYHTRYESFAAFLDYAFFPELTTLRVPHMRRLAQLSDTVLTEAPRIAGLCQFPDRLEVARRDKRVRGIVTSDPSSEPALLHDLRATLQQLGWPCETFHMPDDSSAFYVDISLQQHTGQKVGLLVAGRYELLTVGLP
;
A
#
# COMPACT_ATOMS: atom_id res chain seq x y z
N GLN A 1 -9.19 -9.17 19.61
CA GLN A 1 -8.01 -9.37 20.50
C GLN A 1 -6.95 -8.31 20.25
N CYS A 2 -6.65 -7.93 19.00
CA CYS A 2 -5.71 -6.84 18.71
C CYS A 2 -6.39 -5.45 18.55
N ASP A 3 -7.45 -5.21 19.31
CA ASP A 3 -8.31 -4.03 19.12
C ASP A 3 -7.62 -2.73 19.55
N PHE A 4 -6.77 -2.79 20.58
CA PHE A 4 -5.97 -1.65 21.03
C PHE A 4 -5.03 -1.14 19.93
N ILE A 5 -4.16 -2.01 19.41
CA ILE A 5 -3.20 -1.61 18.37
C ILE A 5 -3.94 -1.16 17.11
N THR A 6 -5.00 -1.87 16.71
CA THR A 6 -5.83 -1.48 15.56
C THR A 6 -6.48 -0.11 15.75
N ALA A 7 -6.90 0.24 16.98
CA ALA A 7 -7.42 1.56 17.29
C ALA A 7 -6.35 2.64 17.14
N LEU A 8 -5.11 2.40 17.62
CA LEU A 8 -3.98 3.32 17.41
C LEU A 8 -3.72 3.54 15.92
N GLY A 9 -3.70 2.48 15.11
CA GLY A 9 -3.54 2.58 13.66
C GLY A 9 -4.64 3.39 12.97
N ARG A 10 -5.91 3.18 13.37
CA ARG A 10 -7.05 3.95 12.86
C ARG A 10 -6.98 5.43 13.23
N LEU A 11 -6.52 5.72 14.45
CA LEU A 11 -6.33 7.08 14.96
C LEU A 11 -5.01 7.71 14.50
N ARG A 12 -4.12 6.92 13.86
CA ARG A 12 -2.78 7.34 13.43
C ARG A 12 -1.91 7.83 14.58
N LEU A 13 -2.10 7.22 15.74
CA LEU A 13 -1.25 7.45 16.88
C LEU A 13 -0.06 6.52 16.78
N PHE A 14 1.12 7.10 16.62
CA PHE A 14 2.37 6.37 16.57
C PHE A 14 3.22 6.73 17.80
N ASP A 15 3.65 5.69 18.50
CA ASP A 15 4.68 5.75 19.52
C ASP A 15 5.56 4.52 19.30
N GLU A 16 6.83 4.76 18.98
CA GLU A 16 7.76 3.69 18.60
C GLU A 16 7.93 2.66 19.71
N ALA A 17 8.01 3.10 20.98
CA ALA A 17 8.19 2.20 22.11
C ALA A 17 6.97 1.31 22.33
N VAL A 18 5.76 1.87 22.18
CA VAL A 18 4.51 1.11 22.25
C VAL A 18 4.44 0.09 21.11
N PHE A 19 4.67 0.50 19.87
CA PHE A 19 4.62 -0.39 18.71
C PHE A 19 5.68 -1.49 18.80
N LYS A 20 6.91 -1.16 19.19
CA LYS A 20 7.97 -2.14 19.41
C LYS A 20 7.56 -3.16 20.48
N SER A 21 7.11 -2.70 21.64
CA SER A 21 6.76 -3.59 22.77
C SER A 21 5.60 -4.51 22.43
N VAL A 22 4.59 -3.99 21.72
CA VAL A 22 3.45 -4.80 21.26
C VAL A 22 3.89 -5.81 20.20
N GLY A 23 4.78 -5.42 19.29
CA GLY A 23 5.33 -6.31 18.27
C GLY A 23 6.12 -7.45 18.87
N ASP A 24 7.05 -7.15 19.78
CA ASP A 24 7.83 -8.14 20.54
C ASP A 24 6.90 -9.12 21.28
N PHE A 25 5.85 -8.61 21.93
CA PHE A 25 4.85 -9.45 22.61
C PHE A 25 4.10 -10.37 21.64
N LEU A 26 3.63 -9.85 20.51
CA LEU A 26 2.90 -10.63 19.51
C LEU A 26 3.77 -11.70 18.84
N VAL A 27 5.06 -11.42 18.65
CA VAL A 27 6.03 -12.41 18.17
C VAL A 27 6.22 -13.53 19.20
N SER A 28 6.28 -13.20 20.49
CA SER A 28 6.46 -14.19 21.56
C SER A 28 5.31 -15.18 21.69
N ASP A 29 4.10 -14.80 21.25
CA ASP A 29 2.92 -15.68 21.20
C ASP A 29 2.20 -15.56 19.86
N PHE A 30 2.90 -15.92 18.78
CA PHE A 30 2.34 -15.84 17.44
C PHE A 30 1.15 -16.79 17.21
N THR A 31 0.97 -17.79 18.09
CA THR A 31 -0.15 -18.75 18.05
C THR A 31 -1.51 -18.10 18.28
N LEU A 32 -1.53 -16.85 18.76
CA LEU A 32 -2.73 -16.02 18.87
C LEU A 32 -3.38 -15.76 17.51
N PHE A 33 -2.61 -15.75 16.42
CA PHE A 33 -3.12 -15.54 15.06
C PHE A 33 -3.58 -16.87 14.45
N ARG A 34 -4.88 -17.16 14.56
CA ARG A 34 -5.46 -18.42 14.06
C ARG A 34 -5.98 -18.31 12.64
N GLU A 35 -6.46 -17.12 12.29
CA GLU A 35 -7.01 -16.81 10.97
C GLU A 35 -6.43 -15.50 10.43
N VAL A 36 -6.52 -15.29 9.11
CA VAL A 36 -6.04 -14.06 8.47
C VAL A 36 -6.76 -12.81 8.98
N GLN A 37 -7.98 -12.97 9.51
CA GLN A 37 -8.76 -11.89 10.12
C GLN A 37 -8.16 -11.38 11.44
N ASP A 38 -7.37 -12.20 12.14
CA ASP A 38 -6.66 -11.80 13.35
C ASP A 38 -5.37 -11.04 12.99
N LEU A 39 -4.70 -11.50 11.93
CA LEU A 39 -3.37 -11.02 11.53
C LEU A 39 -3.40 -9.76 10.66
N ALA A 40 -4.26 -9.71 9.65
CA ALA A 40 -4.30 -8.62 8.67
C ALA A 40 -4.56 -7.23 9.28
N PRO A 41 -5.42 -7.05 10.32
CA PRO A 41 -5.59 -5.76 10.99
C PRO A 41 -4.31 -5.27 11.69
N VAL A 42 -3.54 -6.19 12.26
CA VAL A 42 -2.27 -5.87 12.92
C VAL A 42 -1.25 -5.43 11.87
N LEU A 43 -1.00 -6.23 10.84
CA LEU A 43 -0.04 -5.88 9.79
C LEU A 43 -0.36 -4.53 9.14
N TRP A 44 -1.64 -4.32 8.83
CA TRP A 44 -2.09 -3.05 8.27
C TRP A 44 -1.82 -1.87 9.19
N THR A 45 -1.97 -2.05 10.50
CA THR A 45 -1.71 -1.00 11.48
C THR A 45 -0.26 -0.57 11.43
N TYR A 46 0.68 -1.51 11.47
CA TYR A 46 2.12 -1.25 11.39
C TYR A 46 2.50 -0.60 10.07
N ALA A 47 2.02 -1.15 8.95
CA ALA A 47 2.26 -0.58 7.62
C ALA A 47 1.68 0.84 7.46
N THR A 48 0.51 1.12 8.03
CA THR A 48 -0.17 2.44 7.89
C THR A 48 0.55 3.56 8.64
N VAL A 49 1.28 3.23 9.72
CA VAL A 49 2.11 4.19 10.46
C VAL A 49 3.58 4.15 10.01
N SER A 50 3.87 3.45 8.90
CA SER A 50 5.22 3.31 8.34
C SER A 50 6.25 2.73 9.32
N TYR A 51 5.81 1.87 10.24
CA TYR A 51 6.70 1.18 11.19
C TYR A 51 6.68 -0.32 10.90
N ILE A 52 7.77 -0.85 10.35
CA ILE A 52 7.88 -2.27 9.99
C ILE A 52 8.64 -3.00 11.09
N HIS A 53 7.91 -3.76 11.91
CA HIS A 53 8.51 -4.65 12.90
C HIS A 53 8.94 -5.95 12.20
N GLU A 54 10.23 -6.06 11.87
CA GLU A 54 10.76 -7.11 10.99
C GLU A 54 10.37 -8.54 11.43
N ASP A 55 10.58 -8.89 12.70
CA ASP A 55 10.25 -10.25 13.20
C ASP A 55 8.75 -10.58 13.13
N LEU A 56 7.89 -9.57 13.35
CA LEU A 56 6.44 -9.72 13.26
C LEU A 56 6.03 -9.96 11.81
N PHE A 57 6.58 -9.19 10.87
CA PHE A 57 6.27 -9.33 9.45
C PHE A 57 6.83 -10.63 8.86
N ASN A 58 8.03 -11.05 9.26
CA ASN A 58 8.61 -12.33 8.85
C ASN A 58 7.75 -13.50 9.33
N SER A 59 7.42 -13.54 10.62
CA SER A 59 6.56 -14.58 11.19
C SER A 59 5.18 -14.61 10.53
N ALA A 60 4.62 -13.43 10.25
CA ALA A 60 3.34 -13.31 9.55
C ALA A 60 3.40 -13.80 8.10
N TYR A 61 4.49 -13.51 7.40
CA TYR A 61 4.70 -13.96 6.03
C TYR A 61 4.76 -15.49 5.97
N ASP A 62 5.56 -16.10 6.83
CA ASP A 62 5.72 -17.57 6.90
C ASP A 62 4.40 -18.27 7.21
N VAL A 63 3.64 -17.78 8.20
CA VAL A 63 2.33 -18.33 8.55
C VAL A 63 1.33 -18.16 7.41
N MET A 64 1.35 -17.02 6.72
CA MET A 64 0.48 -16.82 5.56
C MET A 64 0.85 -17.74 4.39
N VAL A 65 2.13 -18.02 4.15
CA VAL A 65 2.57 -19.03 3.17
C VAL A 65 2.00 -20.39 3.54
N SER A 66 2.14 -20.81 4.80
CA SER A 66 1.55 -22.07 5.31
C SER A 66 0.04 -22.14 5.04
N TRP A 67 -0.72 -21.07 5.28
CA TRP A 67 -2.15 -21.05 5.01
C TRP A 67 -2.51 -21.13 3.53
N LEU A 68 -1.67 -20.61 2.64
CA LEU A 68 -1.85 -20.77 1.20
C LEU A 68 -1.59 -22.21 0.77
N GLU A 69 -0.49 -22.81 1.21
CA GLU A 69 -0.10 -24.19 0.90
C GLU A 69 -1.11 -25.21 1.44
N GLU A 70 -1.67 -24.96 2.63
CA GLU A 70 -2.72 -25.77 3.25
C GLU A 70 -4.12 -25.51 2.67
N GLU A 71 -4.26 -24.61 1.69
CA GLU A 71 -5.54 -24.18 1.09
C GLU A 71 -6.60 -23.72 2.12
N ARG A 72 -6.16 -23.13 3.24
CA ARG A 72 -7.05 -22.77 4.36
C ARG A 72 -7.85 -21.49 4.13
N LEU A 73 -7.51 -20.71 3.11
CA LEU A 73 -8.12 -19.42 2.83
C LEU A 73 -9.33 -19.57 1.91
N ASP A 74 -10.54 -19.56 2.48
CA ASP A 74 -11.78 -19.53 1.71
C ASP A 74 -12.06 -18.11 1.16
N LEU A 75 -11.60 -17.84 -0.05
CA LEU A 75 -11.78 -16.56 -0.74
C LEU A 75 -13.23 -16.29 -1.19
N SER A 76 -14.13 -17.29 -1.13
CA SER A 76 -15.56 -17.06 -1.37
C SER A 76 -16.18 -16.18 -0.28
N ARG A 77 -15.60 -16.22 0.92
CA ARG A 77 -15.96 -15.38 2.05
C ARG A 77 -15.34 -14.00 1.87
N ARG A 78 -16.19 -13.00 1.59
CA ARG A 78 -15.77 -11.60 1.36
C ARG A 78 -14.87 -11.04 2.46
N ASN A 79 -15.09 -11.40 3.72
CA ASN A 79 -14.26 -10.95 4.84
C ASN A 79 -12.84 -11.52 4.78
N VAL A 80 -12.68 -12.80 4.41
CA VAL A 80 -11.38 -13.46 4.25
C VAL A 80 -10.62 -12.79 3.10
N ALA A 81 -11.25 -12.68 1.92
CA ALA A 81 -10.66 -12.00 0.77
C ALA A 81 -10.22 -10.56 1.10
N SER A 82 -11.04 -9.82 1.83
CA SER A 82 -10.72 -8.45 2.28
C SER A 82 -9.48 -8.40 3.20
N CYS A 83 -9.33 -9.39 4.08
CA CYS A 83 -8.18 -9.50 4.99
C CYS A 83 -6.92 -9.94 4.25
N VAL A 84 -7.02 -10.85 3.28
CA VAL A 84 -5.90 -11.24 2.41
C VAL A 84 -5.37 -10.03 1.65
N ILE A 85 -6.24 -9.28 0.95
CA ILE A 85 -5.84 -8.06 0.24
C ILE A 85 -5.10 -7.10 1.18
N GLN A 86 -5.59 -6.95 2.40
CA GLN A 86 -5.00 -6.07 3.39
C GLN A 86 -3.63 -6.55 3.89
N ALA A 87 -3.45 -7.84 4.14
CA ALA A 87 -2.16 -8.41 4.54
C ALA A 87 -1.13 -8.31 3.41
N VAL A 88 -1.50 -8.69 2.18
CA VAL A 88 -0.63 -8.63 1.00
C VAL A 88 -0.18 -7.20 0.72
N TRP A 89 -1.10 -6.24 0.83
CA TRP A 89 -0.76 -4.82 0.75
C TRP A 89 0.26 -4.41 1.81
N SER A 90 0.09 -4.89 3.05
CA SER A 90 1.01 -4.56 4.15
C SER A 90 2.41 -5.13 3.91
N PHE A 91 2.50 -6.35 3.36
CA PHE A 91 3.77 -6.96 2.97
C PHE A 91 4.45 -6.20 1.82
N ALA A 92 3.70 -5.69 0.85
CA ALA A 92 4.26 -4.84 -0.20
C ALA A 92 4.83 -3.52 0.37
N VAL A 93 4.11 -2.87 1.30
CA VAL A 93 4.64 -1.69 2.02
C VAL A 93 5.94 -2.02 2.76
N ALA A 94 6.05 -3.23 3.30
CA ALA A 94 7.26 -3.71 3.96
C ALA A 94 8.36 -4.20 2.98
N GLY A 95 8.13 -4.12 1.66
CA GLY A 95 9.11 -4.44 0.62
C GLY A 95 9.20 -5.92 0.24
N TYR A 96 8.30 -6.78 0.71
CA TYR A 96 8.39 -8.23 0.48
C TYR A 96 8.23 -8.62 -0.99
N HIS A 97 7.55 -7.79 -1.79
CA HIS A 97 7.40 -7.99 -3.24
C HIS A 97 8.72 -7.88 -4.02
N THR A 98 9.76 -7.28 -3.45
CA THR A 98 11.10 -7.24 -4.07
C THR A 98 12.01 -8.36 -3.58
N ARG A 99 11.69 -8.95 -2.41
CA ARG A 99 12.55 -9.89 -1.68
C ARG A 99 12.22 -11.35 -1.97
N TYR A 100 10.93 -11.69 -2.16
CA TYR A 100 10.46 -13.07 -2.19
C TYR A 100 9.67 -13.38 -3.46
N GLU A 101 10.03 -14.46 -4.17
CA GLU A 101 9.30 -14.90 -5.36
C GLU A 101 7.90 -15.44 -5.04
N SER A 102 7.73 -16.04 -3.86
CA SER A 102 6.44 -16.48 -3.32
C SER A 102 5.42 -15.34 -3.21
N PHE A 103 5.85 -14.08 -3.31
CA PHE A 103 4.95 -12.93 -3.39
C PHE A 103 4.01 -12.99 -4.60
N ALA A 104 4.39 -13.68 -5.68
CA ALA A 104 3.50 -13.90 -6.81
C ALA A 104 2.20 -14.64 -6.42
N ALA A 105 2.29 -15.67 -5.58
CA ALA A 105 1.12 -16.39 -5.08
C ALA A 105 0.22 -15.50 -4.22
N PHE A 106 0.81 -14.64 -3.39
CA PHE A 106 0.06 -13.65 -2.62
C PHE A 106 -0.73 -12.69 -3.52
N LEU A 107 -0.15 -12.27 -4.64
CA LEU A 107 -0.83 -11.45 -5.63
C LEU A 107 -2.00 -12.20 -6.26
N ASP A 108 -1.83 -13.45 -6.67
CA ASP A 108 -2.94 -14.24 -7.24
C ASP A 108 -4.13 -14.36 -6.28
N TYR A 109 -3.88 -14.57 -4.99
CA TYR A 109 -4.92 -14.61 -3.96
C TYR A 109 -5.55 -13.23 -3.70
N ALA A 110 -4.76 -12.16 -3.65
CA ALA A 110 -5.27 -10.81 -3.44
C ALA A 110 -6.15 -10.34 -4.61
N PHE A 111 -5.76 -10.68 -5.84
CA PHE A 111 -6.48 -10.34 -7.06
C PHE A 111 -7.53 -11.38 -7.47
N PHE A 112 -7.77 -12.41 -6.65
CA PHE A 112 -8.79 -13.43 -6.92
C PHE A 112 -10.21 -12.83 -7.05
N PRO A 113 -10.67 -11.94 -6.13
CA PRO A 113 -12.00 -11.35 -6.22
C PRO A 113 -12.13 -10.36 -7.39
N GLU A 114 -13.31 -10.30 -8.00
CA GLU A 114 -13.59 -9.28 -9.02
C GLU A 114 -13.57 -7.87 -8.41
N LEU A 115 -12.82 -6.95 -9.04
CA LEU A 115 -12.65 -5.56 -8.57
C LEU A 115 -13.98 -4.87 -8.30
N THR A 116 -14.99 -5.08 -9.14
CA THR A 116 -16.32 -4.45 -9.05
C THR A 116 -17.10 -4.83 -7.80
N THR A 117 -16.78 -5.98 -7.19
CA THR A 117 -17.44 -6.52 -5.99
C THR A 117 -16.82 -6.03 -4.69
N LEU A 118 -15.63 -5.42 -4.76
CA LEU A 118 -14.87 -4.97 -3.61
C LEU A 118 -15.35 -3.62 -3.09
N ARG A 119 -15.15 -3.39 -1.79
CA ARG A 119 -15.32 -2.06 -1.19
C ARG A 119 -14.15 -1.15 -1.59
N VAL A 120 -14.42 0.16 -1.60
CA VAL A 120 -13.46 1.21 -1.98
C VAL A 120 -12.07 1.05 -1.33
N PRO A 121 -11.93 0.78 -0.02
CA PRO A 121 -10.59 0.63 0.58
C PRO A 121 -9.78 -0.53 0.00
N HIS A 122 -10.41 -1.64 -0.37
CA HIS A 122 -9.73 -2.80 -0.94
C HIS A 122 -9.40 -2.59 -2.42
N MET A 123 -10.29 -1.95 -3.18
CA MET A 123 -9.98 -1.52 -4.55
C MET A 123 -8.76 -0.59 -4.56
N ARG A 124 -8.70 0.39 -3.65
CA ARG A 124 -7.54 1.27 -3.50
C ARG A 124 -6.25 0.48 -3.21
N ARG A 125 -6.28 -0.47 -2.28
CA ARG A 125 -5.09 -1.29 -1.96
C ARG A 125 -4.62 -2.14 -3.13
N LEU A 126 -5.54 -2.75 -3.88
CA LEU A 126 -5.18 -3.49 -5.09
C LEU A 126 -4.61 -2.58 -6.18
N ALA A 127 -5.17 -1.38 -6.34
CA ALA A 127 -4.64 -0.35 -7.22
C ALA A 127 -3.16 -0.08 -6.91
N GLN A 128 -2.90 0.25 -5.64
CA GLN A 128 -1.58 0.58 -5.16
C GLN A 128 -0.61 -0.62 -5.25
N LEU A 129 -1.08 -1.83 -4.93
CA LEU A 129 -0.32 -3.08 -5.12
C LEU A 129 0.11 -3.27 -6.58
N SER A 130 -0.82 -3.10 -7.53
CA SER A 130 -0.50 -3.17 -8.96
C SER A 130 0.57 -2.17 -9.34
N ASP A 131 0.42 -0.92 -8.91
CA ASP A 131 1.34 0.15 -9.26
C ASP A 131 2.75 -0.12 -8.69
N THR A 132 2.84 -0.48 -7.41
CA THR A 132 4.09 -0.84 -6.74
C THR A 132 4.76 -2.04 -7.40
N VAL A 133 4.05 -3.16 -7.60
CA VAL A 133 4.67 -4.38 -8.13
C VAL A 133 5.08 -4.21 -9.59
N LEU A 134 4.24 -3.64 -10.45
CA LEU A 134 4.57 -3.44 -11.86
C LEU A 134 5.73 -2.45 -12.06
N THR A 135 5.94 -1.54 -11.11
CA THR A 135 7.03 -0.56 -11.17
C THR A 135 8.33 -1.11 -10.58
N GLU A 136 8.28 -1.66 -9.37
CA GLU A 136 9.49 -2.04 -8.61
C GLU A 136 9.92 -3.49 -8.84
N ALA A 137 8.98 -4.38 -9.12
CA ALA A 137 9.20 -5.81 -9.24
C ALA A 137 8.44 -6.45 -10.43
N PRO A 138 8.60 -5.94 -11.68
CA PRO A 138 7.84 -6.43 -12.84
C PRO A 138 8.06 -7.93 -13.10
N ARG A 139 9.23 -8.47 -12.72
CA ARG A 139 9.51 -9.90 -12.77
C ARG A 139 8.54 -10.71 -11.92
N ILE A 140 8.19 -10.22 -10.72
CA ILE A 140 7.26 -10.89 -9.80
C ILE A 140 5.84 -10.88 -10.36
N ALA A 141 5.41 -9.78 -10.99
CA ALA A 141 4.14 -9.76 -11.72
C ALA A 141 4.10 -10.85 -12.80
N GLY A 142 5.21 -11.09 -13.50
CA GLY A 142 5.31 -12.15 -14.51
C GLY A 142 5.30 -13.59 -13.96
N LEU A 143 5.49 -13.78 -12.65
CA LEU A 143 5.39 -15.08 -11.99
C LEU A 143 3.97 -15.40 -11.50
N CYS A 144 3.07 -14.40 -11.46
CA CYS A 144 1.67 -14.62 -11.12
C CYS A 144 1.01 -15.57 -12.12
N GLN A 145 0.04 -16.36 -11.65
CA GLN A 145 -0.82 -17.16 -12.51
C GLN A 145 -1.72 -16.27 -13.39
N PHE A 146 -2.13 -15.10 -12.88
CA PHE A 146 -2.99 -14.16 -13.60
C PHE A 146 -2.38 -12.75 -13.67
N PRO A 147 -1.25 -12.56 -14.37
CA PRO A 147 -0.52 -11.27 -14.41
C PRO A 147 -1.38 -10.12 -14.95
N ASP A 148 -2.28 -10.42 -15.90
CA ASP A 148 -3.18 -9.43 -16.50
C ASP A 148 -4.10 -8.76 -15.49
N ARG A 149 -4.40 -9.40 -14.34
CA ARG A 149 -5.26 -8.80 -13.30
C ARG A 149 -4.63 -7.56 -12.68
N LEU A 150 -3.30 -7.55 -12.54
CA LEU A 150 -2.58 -6.37 -12.03
C LEU A 150 -2.72 -5.21 -13.02
N GLU A 151 -2.55 -5.50 -14.31
CA GLU A 151 -2.70 -4.52 -15.40
C GLU A 151 -4.12 -3.98 -15.53
N VAL A 152 -5.13 -4.85 -15.38
CA VAL A 152 -6.54 -4.45 -15.36
C VAL A 152 -6.80 -3.48 -14.21
N ALA A 153 -6.35 -3.79 -12.99
CA ALA A 153 -6.52 -2.87 -11.85
C ALA A 153 -5.75 -1.56 -12.02
N ARG A 154 -4.60 -1.57 -12.71
CA ARG A 154 -3.85 -0.37 -13.07
C ARG A 154 -4.61 0.53 -14.06
N ARG A 155 -5.33 -0.06 -15.02
CA ARG A 155 -6.01 0.66 -16.11
C ARG A 155 -7.51 0.91 -15.87
N ASP A 156 -8.10 0.29 -14.86
CA ASP A 156 -9.52 0.43 -14.55
C ASP A 156 -9.86 1.88 -14.15
N LYS A 157 -10.73 2.53 -14.94
CA LYS A 157 -11.11 3.94 -14.74
C LYS A 157 -11.76 4.21 -13.39
N ARG A 158 -12.55 3.27 -12.86
CA ARG A 158 -13.21 3.40 -11.56
C ARG A 158 -12.17 3.30 -10.45
N VAL A 159 -11.24 2.36 -10.55
CA VAL A 159 -10.13 2.21 -9.61
C VAL A 159 -9.24 3.44 -9.63
N ARG A 160 -8.85 3.92 -10.82
CA ARG A 160 -8.06 5.15 -10.96
C ARG A 160 -8.78 6.34 -10.37
N GLY A 161 -10.08 6.52 -10.65
CA GLY A 161 -10.91 7.57 -10.05
C GLY A 161 -10.95 7.57 -8.51
N ILE A 162 -10.79 6.40 -7.87
CA ILE A 162 -10.71 6.29 -6.40
C ILE A 162 -9.36 6.80 -5.90
N VAL A 163 -8.26 6.34 -6.51
CA VAL A 163 -6.90 6.73 -6.09
C VAL A 163 -6.66 8.21 -6.35
N THR A 164 -7.13 8.72 -7.49
CA THR A 164 -7.00 10.13 -7.87
C THR A 164 -7.90 11.06 -7.06
N SER A 165 -8.93 10.55 -6.37
CA SER A 165 -9.78 11.34 -5.48
C SER A 165 -9.17 11.57 -4.10
N ASP A 166 -7.99 11.02 -3.83
CA ASP A 166 -7.34 11.20 -2.54
C ASP A 166 -6.94 12.69 -2.35
N PRO A 167 -7.26 13.30 -1.19
CA PRO A 167 -6.96 14.69 -0.94
C PRO A 167 -5.45 14.91 -0.97
N SER A 168 -5.05 16.10 -1.42
CA SER A 168 -3.67 16.54 -1.44
C SER A 168 -2.98 16.29 -0.10
N SER A 169 -1.76 15.83 -0.20
CA SER A 169 -0.82 15.79 0.92
C SER A 169 -0.73 17.18 1.54
N GLU A 170 -0.81 17.22 2.87
CA GLU A 170 -0.91 18.41 3.73
C GLU A 170 -1.12 19.77 3.01
N PRO A 171 -2.37 20.29 2.93
CA PRO A 171 -2.67 21.52 2.21
C PRO A 171 -1.82 22.73 2.62
N ALA A 172 -1.39 22.79 3.89
CA ALA A 172 -0.50 23.83 4.40
C ALA A 172 0.91 23.71 3.81
N LEU A 173 1.51 22.52 3.83
CA LEU A 173 2.82 22.26 3.23
C LEU A 173 2.81 22.53 1.73
N LEU A 174 1.73 22.10 1.04
CA LEU A 174 1.56 22.39 -0.38
C LEU A 174 1.47 23.90 -0.66
N HIS A 175 0.77 24.64 0.20
CA HIS A 175 0.70 26.09 0.11
C HIS A 175 2.08 26.74 0.27
N ASP A 176 2.85 26.34 1.27
CA ASP A 176 4.17 26.88 1.56
C ASP A 176 5.19 26.58 0.44
N LEU A 177 5.15 25.36 -0.11
CA LEU A 177 5.97 24.98 -1.26
C LEU A 177 5.65 25.82 -2.50
N ARG A 178 4.36 26.05 -2.77
CA ARG A 178 3.93 26.91 -3.88
C ARG A 178 4.39 28.35 -3.70
N ALA A 179 4.23 28.89 -2.50
CA ALA A 179 4.67 30.25 -2.19
C ALA A 179 6.19 30.40 -2.40
N THR A 180 6.96 29.40 -1.97
CA THR A 180 8.42 29.37 -2.16
C THR A 180 8.79 29.33 -3.65
N LEU A 181 8.18 28.44 -4.43
CA LEU A 181 8.45 28.34 -5.88
C LEU A 181 8.08 29.63 -6.63
N GLN A 182 6.98 30.27 -6.24
CA GLN A 182 6.59 31.57 -6.81
C GLN A 182 7.62 32.66 -6.48
N GLN A 183 8.13 32.71 -5.26
CA GLN A 183 9.21 33.64 -4.88
C GLN A 183 10.50 33.40 -5.67
N LEU A 184 10.79 32.14 -6.02
CA LEU A 184 11.92 31.77 -6.87
C LEU A 184 11.68 32.05 -8.37
N GLY A 185 10.47 32.48 -8.76
CA GLY A 185 10.11 32.74 -10.16
C GLY A 185 9.85 31.47 -10.98
N TRP A 186 9.49 30.36 -10.33
CA TRP A 186 9.27 29.07 -10.98
C TRP A 186 7.77 28.85 -11.22
N PRO A 187 7.25 29.09 -12.44
CA PRO A 187 5.85 28.82 -12.74
C PRO A 187 5.54 27.33 -12.56
N CYS A 188 4.42 27.04 -11.92
CA CYS A 188 4.04 25.69 -11.55
C CYS A 188 2.54 25.43 -11.73
N GLU A 189 2.19 24.21 -12.15
CA GLU A 189 0.81 23.72 -12.18
C GLU A 189 0.57 22.80 -10.99
N THR A 190 -0.56 22.94 -10.30
CA THR A 190 -0.91 22.05 -9.18
C THR A 190 -1.81 20.92 -9.60
N PHE A 191 -1.66 19.76 -8.96
CA PHE A 191 -2.50 18.58 -9.17
C PHE A 191 -2.52 18.15 -10.65
N HIS A 192 -1.32 18.07 -11.22
CA HIS A 192 -1.14 17.70 -12.63
C HIS A 192 -1.03 16.18 -12.75
N MET A 193 -1.74 15.58 -13.70
CA MET A 193 -1.60 14.15 -14.00
C MET A 193 -0.57 14.01 -15.11
N PRO A 194 0.62 13.42 -14.86
CA PRO A 194 1.71 13.39 -15.85
C PRO A 194 1.34 12.68 -17.16
N ASP A 195 0.50 11.65 -17.06
CA ASP A 195 -0.11 10.91 -18.16
C ASP A 195 -1.30 10.06 -17.66
N ASP A 196 -2.06 9.48 -18.60
CA ASP A 196 -3.25 8.65 -18.32
C ASP A 196 -2.94 7.30 -17.63
N SER A 197 -1.65 6.98 -17.42
CA SER A 197 -1.19 5.78 -16.74
C SER A 197 -0.63 6.04 -15.34
N SER A 198 -0.45 7.31 -14.96
CA SER A 198 0.07 7.67 -13.66
C SER A 198 -0.89 7.28 -12.55
N ALA A 199 -0.36 6.58 -11.55
CA ALA A 199 -1.10 6.19 -10.36
C ALA A 199 -1.47 7.38 -9.45
N PHE A 200 -0.73 8.48 -9.57
CA PHE A 200 -0.84 9.64 -8.70
C PHE A 200 -0.85 10.94 -9.51
N TYR A 201 -1.57 11.95 -8.99
CA TYR A 201 -1.31 13.33 -9.37
C TYR A 201 0.04 13.74 -8.79
N VAL A 202 0.82 14.53 -9.53
CA VAL A 202 1.90 15.29 -8.91
C VAL A 202 1.29 16.53 -8.26
N ASP A 203 1.64 16.80 -7.01
CA ASP A 203 1.11 17.96 -6.29
C ASP A 203 1.53 19.26 -6.98
N ILE A 204 2.74 19.30 -7.53
CA ILE A 204 3.28 20.44 -8.27
C ILE A 204 4.04 19.94 -9.52
N SER A 205 3.63 20.35 -10.71
CA SER A 205 4.40 20.19 -11.96
C SER A 205 5.21 21.45 -12.26
N LEU A 206 6.49 21.27 -12.55
CA LEU A 206 7.46 22.30 -12.93
C LEU A 206 7.79 22.26 -14.43
N GLN A 207 6.98 21.57 -15.23
CA GLN A 207 7.25 21.35 -16.65
C GLN A 207 7.35 22.66 -17.43
N GLN A 208 6.53 23.65 -17.08
CA GLN A 208 6.56 24.97 -17.73
C GLN A 208 7.88 25.72 -17.51
N HIS A 209 8.53 25.53 -16.36
CA HIS A 209 9.77 26.22 -16.03
C HIS A 209 11.01 25.50 -16.58
N THR A 210 11.05 24.18 -16.39
CA THR A 210 12.25 23.37 -16.67
C THR A 210 12.32 22.88 -18.12
N GLY A 211 11.20 22.91 -18.86
CA GLY A 211 11.07 22.23 -20.15
C GLY A 211 11.16 20.70 -20.03
N GLN A 212 11.19 20.15 -18.81
CA GLN A 212 11.30 18.73 -18.50
C GLN A 212 10.09 18.29 -17.66
N LYS A 213 9.72 17.01 -17.70
CA LYS A 213 8.65 16.48 -16.84
C LYS A 213 9.15 16.32 -15.41
N VAL A 214 9.21 17.43 -14.66
CA VAL A 214 9.57 17.47 -13.25
C VAL A 214 8.31 17.67 -12.43
N GLY A 215 7.97 16.69 -11.58
CA GLY A 215 6.87 16.77 -10.63
C GLY A 215 7.40 16.67 -9.20
N LEU A 216 6.90 17.52 -8.31
CA LEU A 216 7.05 17.38 -6.87
C LEU A 216 5.81 16.66 -6.35
N LEU A 217 6.05 15.53 -5.70
CA LEU A 217 5.07 14.82 -4.89
C LEU A 217 5.37 15.19 -3.44
N VAL A 218 4.40 15.78 -2.79
CA VAL A 218 4.42 15.99 -1.35
C VAL A 218 3.89 14.69 -0.78
N ALA A 219 4.69 13.95 -0.02
CA ALA A 219 4.26 12.62 0.35
C ALA A 219 3.05 12.63 1.29
N GLY A 220 1.97 12.00 0.84
CA GLY A 220 0.66 12.06 1.46
C GLY A 220 0.23 10.86 2.28
N ARG A 221 -1.01 10.98 2.74
CA ARG A 221 -1.72 10.01 3.58
C ARG A 221 -1.81 8.59 2.98
N TYR A 222 -1.66 8.46 1.67
CA TYR A 222 -1.99 7.27 0.87
C TYR A 222 -0.86 6.81 -0.05
N GLU A 223 0.34 7.38 0.09
CA GLU A 223 1.47 6.95 -0.72
C GLU A 223 2.10 5.70 -0.09
N LEU A 224 2.22 4.62 -0.89
CA LEU A 224 2.93 3.41 -0.48
C LEU A 224 4.45 3.55 -0.55
N LEU A 225 4.91 4.50 -1.36
CA LEU A 225 6.31 4.73 -1.59
C LEU A 225 6.80 5.59 -0.44
N THR A 226 7.51 4.99 0.51
CA THR A 226 8.63 5.73 1.11
C THR A 226 9.53 6.10 -0.05
N VAL A 227 9.44 7.35 -0.51
CA VAL A 227 10.53 7.94 -1.29
C VAL A 227 11.72 7.87 -0.35
N GLY A 228 12.55 6.85 -0.55
CA GLY A 228 13.82 6.72 0.14
C GLY A 228 14.64 7.93 -0.23
N LEU A 229 14.54 8.98 0.58
CA LEU A 229 15.67 9.86 0.73
C LEU A 229 16.70 9.04 1.53
N PRO A 230 17.87 8.79 0.95
CA PRO A 230 18.92 8.00 1.59
C PRO A 230 19.33 8.56 2.96
#